data_AF-A0A8C6SPH0-F1
#
_entry.id   AF-A0A8C6SPH0-F1
#
_cell.length_a   1.000
_cell.length_b   1.000
_cell.length_c   1.000
_cell.angle_alpha   90.00
_cell.angle_beta   90.00
_cell.angle_gamma   90.00
#
_symmetry.space_group_name_H-M   'P 1'
#
loop_
_entity.id
_entity.type
_entity.pdbx_description
1 polymer ?
#
loop_
_entity_poly.entity_id
_entity_poly.type
_entity_poly.pdbx_seq_one_letter_code
_entity_poly.pdbx_strand_id
1 'polypeptide(L)'
;MGHFVDRHQIDLIKRVSNINPILDHLIKEEVLTQEQYDQARAIPTTQDKMRFLFSGPLKAGEPSKDKLLSALEKEEKYLIKDLRGKK
;
A
#
# COMPACT_ATOMS: atom_id res chain seq x y z
N MET A 1 13.04 -0.26 -14.54
CA MET A 1 12.00 0.78 -14.43
C MET A 1 11.35 0.60 -13.07
N GLY A 2 11.36 1.59 -12.18
CA GLY A 2 10.73 1.45 -10.86
C GLY A 2 9.21 1.28 -10.99
N HIS A 3 8.62 0.46 -10.13
CA HIS A 3 7.16 0.26 -10.08
C HIS A 3 6.47 1.57 -9.67
N PHE A 4 5.22 1.81 -10.12
CA PHE A 4 4.47 3.03 -9.79
C PHE A 4 4.44 3.31 -8.29
N VAL A 5 4.21 2.26 -7.50
CA VAL A 5 4.12 2.34 -6.04
C VAL A 5 5.47 2.74 -5.41
N ASP A 6 6.61 2.35 -5.98
CA ASP A 6 7.92 2.79 -5.50
C ASP A 6 8.16 4.27 -5.83
N ARG A 7 7.79 4.70 -7.05
CA ARG A 7 7.97 6.09 -7.49
C ARG A 7 7.16 7.07 -6.66
N HIS A 8 5.95 6.67 -6.26
CA HIS A 8 5.04 7.51 -5.49
C HIS A 8 4.98 7.11 -4.00
N GLN A 9 5.97 6.35 -3.50
CA GLN A 9 5.98 5.85 -2.12
C GLN A 9 5.74 6.97 -1.10
N ILE A 10 6.43 8.12 -1.25
CA ILE A 10 6.32 9.24 -0.31
C ILE A 10 4.92 9.86 -0.35
N ASP A 11 4.35 10.07 -1.54
CA ASP A 11 3.00 10.58 -1.69
C ASP A 11 1.96 9.61 -1.10
N LEU A 12 2.10 8.31 -1.37
CA LEU A 12 1.21 7.27 -0.87
C LEU A 12 1.25 7.22 0.67
N ILE A 13 2.44 7.23 1.28
CA ILE A 13 2.59 7.27 2.74
C ILE A 13 1.89 8.50 3.34
N LYS A 14 2.01 9.67 2.70
CA LYS A 14 1.48 10.93 3.25
C LYS A 14 -0.02 11.11 3.03
N ARG A 15 -0.57 10.60 1.92
CA ARG A 15 -1.91 10.95 1.43
C ARG A 15 -2.93 9.84 1.55
N VAL A 16 -2.51 8.58 1.71
CA VAL A 16 -3.44 7.49 2.01
C VAL A 16 -4.10 7.77 3.35
N SER A 17 -5.42 7.71 3.37
CA SER A 17 -6.23 7.94 4.56
C SER A 17 -6.87 6.64 5.04
N ASN A 18 -7.37 5.84 4.10
CA ASN A 18 -8.11 4.60 4.37
C ASN A 18 -7.24 3.38 4.11
N ILE A 19 -6.34 3.09 5.05
CA ILE A 19 -5.44 1.94 4.90
C ILE A 19 -6.02 0.60 5.37
N ASN A 20 -7.02 0.61 6.26
CA ASN A 20 -7.58 -0.65 6.77
C ASN A 20 -8.17 -1.52 5.63
N PRO A 21 -8.98 -0.98 4.69
CA PRO A 21 -9.46 -1.77 3.55
C PRO A 21 -8.34 -2.26 2.64
N ILE A 22 -7.25 -1.48 2.52
CA ILE A 22 -6.06 -1.87 1.76
C ILE A 22 -5.39 -3.08 2.43
N LEU A 23 -5.22 -3.06 3.76
CA LEU A 23 -4.67 -4.20 4.50
C LEU A 23 -5.54 -5.45 4.34
N ASP A 24 -6.87 -5.30 4.40
CA ASP A 24 -7.82 -6.40 4.22
C ASP A 24 -7.72 -7.01 2.81
N HIS A 25 -7.54 -6.17 1.79
CA HIS A 25 -7.31 -6.63 0.43
C HIS A 25 -5.96 -7.35 0.30
N LEU A 26 -4.92 -6.86 0.96
CA LEU A 26 -3.58 -7.45 0.87
C LEU A 26 -3.48 -8.81 1.55
N ILE A 27 -4.13 -9.01 2.70
CA ILE A 27 -4.19 -10.34 3.35
C ILE A 27 -5.03 -11.31 2.52
N LYS A 28 -6.14 -10.85 1.93
CA LYS A 28 -7.00 -11.68 1.07
C LYS A 28 -6.29 -12.15 -0.21
N GLU A 29 -5.44 -11.32 -0.78
CA GLU A 29 -4.62 -11.64 -1.96
C GLU A 29 -3.30 -12.34 -1.61
N GLU A 30 -3.15 -12.82 -0.36
CA GLU A 30 -1.98 -13.54 0.14
C GLU A 30 -0.66 -12.75 0.01
N VAL A 31 -0.76 -11.41 -0.06
CA VAL A 31 0.41 -10.52 -0.05
C VAL A 31 0.94 -10.32 1.36
N LEU A 32 0.04 -10.29 2.35
CA LEU A 32 0.36 -10.25 3.77
C LEU A 32 0.11 -11.61 4.39
N THR A 33 1.01 -12.03 5.27
CA THR A 33 0.71 -13.09 6.21
C THR A 33 -0.18 -12.56 7.34
N GLN A 34 -0.87 -13.47 8.04
CA GLN A 34 -1.69 -13.10 9.21
C GLN A 34 -0.87 -12.30 10.25
N GLU A 35 0.37 -12.71 10.51
CA GLU A 35 1.28 -12.01 11.43
C GLU A 35 1.58 -10.58 10.96
N GLN A 36 1.92 -10.40 9.68
CA GLN A 36 2.22 -9.07 9.12
C GLN A 36 0.99 -8.16 9.14
N TYR A 37 -0.18 -8.73 8.89
CA TYR A 37 -1.44 -8.02 8.95
C TYR A 37 -1.78 -7.58 10.37
N ASP A 38 -1.62 -8.45 11.37
CA ASP A 38 -1.86 -8.11 12.77
C ASP A 38 -0.85 -7.05 13.27
N GLN A 39 0.42 -7.16 12.87
CA GLN A 39 1.44 -6.13 13.11
C GLN A 39 1.03 -4.78 12.49
N ALA A 40 0.61 -4.78 11.22
CA ALA A 40 0.14 -3.57 10.55
C ALA A 40 -1.11 -2.99 11.22
N ARG A 41 -2.05 -3.81 11.69
CA ARG A 41 -3.23 -3.32 12.42
C ARG A 41 -2.90 -2.73 13.79
N ALA A 42 -1.87 -3.24 14.45
CA ALA A 42 -1.41 -2.73 15.74
C ALA A 42 -0.74 -1.34 15.66
N ILE A 43 -0.27 -0.91 14.48
CA ILE A 43 0.32 0.42 14.31
C ILE A 43 -0.77 1.50 14.43
N PRO A 44 -0.54 2.60 15.16
CA PRO A 44 -1.58 3.61 15.40
C PRO A 44 -1.84 4.54 14.22
N THR A 45 -0.82 4.86 13.41
CA THR A 45 -0.92 5.85 12.33
C THR A 45 -0.96 5.20 10.95
N THR A 46 -1.76 5.76 10.04
CA THR A 46 -1.81 5.29 8.65
C THR A 46 -0.46 5.42 7.95
N GLN A 47 0.29 6.48 8.24
CA GLN A 47 1.60 6.75 7.66
C GLN A 47 2.61 5.68 8.05
N ASP A 48 2.66 5.29 9.33
CA ASP A 48 3.60 4.27 9.80
C ASP A 48 3.19 2.88 9.32
N LYS A 49 1.88 2.60 9.18
CA LYS A 49 1.40 1.37 8.54
C LYS A 49 1.88 1.26 7.11
N MET A 50 1.75 2.34 6.33
CA MET A 50 2.27 2.36 4.95
C MET A 50 3.78 2.12 4.93
N ARG A 51 4.55 2.78 5.81
CA ARG A 51 6.00 2.56 5.92
C ARG A 51 6.35 1.11 6.22
N PHE A 52 5.62 0.48 7.15
CA PHE A 52 5.78 -0.94 7.46
C PHE A 52 5.59 -1.81 6.22
N LEU A 53 4.48 -1.62 5.49
CA LEU A 53 4.20 -2.36 4.25
C LEU A 53 5.34 -2.23 3.23
N PHE A 54 5.83 -1.01 2.99
CA PHE A 54 6.94 -0.75 2.07
C PHE A 54 8.27 -1.36 2.53
N SER A 55 8.52 -1.40 3.83
CA SER A 55 9.79 -1.88 4.41
C SER A 55 9.90 -3.41 4.45
N GLY A 56 8.78 -4.12 4.52
CA GLY A 56 8.73 -5.58 4.64
C GLY A 56 7.99 -6.24 3.49
N PRO A 57 6.66 -6.44 3.59
CA PRO A 57 5.89 -7.29 2.67
C PRO A 57 6.01 -6.91 1.19
N LEU A 58 6.05 -5.62 0.88
CA LEU A 58 6.13 -5.13 -0.51
C LEU A 58 7.53 -5.18 -1.11
N LYS A 59 8.55 -5.50 -0.31
CA LYS A 59 9.92 -5.71 -0.78
C LYS A 59 10.07 -7.04 -1.51
N ALA A 60 9.11 -7.96 -1.34
CA ALA A 60 9.16 -9.32 -1.86
C ALA A 60 9.03 -9.43 -3.40
N GLY A 61 8.50 -8.43 -4.11
CA GLY A 61 8.50 -8.42 -5.58
C GLY A 61 7.45 -7.52 -6.24
N GLU A 62 7.53 -7.39 -7.57
CA GLU A 62 6.55 -6.66 -8.40
C GLU A 62 5.08 -7.13 -8.21
N PRO A 63 4.77 -8.44 -8.09
CA PRO A 63 3.38 -8.89 -7.92
C PRO A 63 2.69 -8.32 -6.68
N SER A 64 3.41 -8.24 -5.54
CA SER A 64 2.89 -7.65 -4.31
C SER A 64 2.56 -6.16 -4.49
N LYS A 65 3.35 -5.46 -5.31
CA LYS A 65 3.16 -4.04 -5.60
C LYS A 65 2.00 -3.81 -6.58
N ASP A 66 1.80 -4.70 -7.55
CA ASP A 66 0.63 -4.67 -8.43
C ASP A 66 -0.68 -4.87 -7.63
N LYS A 67 -0.68 -5.80 -6.68
CA LYS A 67 -1.83 -6.04 -5.80
C LYS A 67 -2.12 -4.83 -4.91
N LEU A 68 -1.07 -4.21 -4.34
CA LEU A 68 -1.24 -2.95 -3.61
C LEU A 68 -1.79 -1.83 -4.52
N LEU A 69 -1.28 -1.70 -5.75
CA LEU A 69 -1.78 -0.71 -6.70
C LEU A 69 -3.26 -0.95 -7.00
N SER A 70 -3.67 -2.19 -7.20
CA SER A 70 -5.09 -2.55 -7.41
C SER A 70 -5.96 -2.19 -6.20
N ALA A 71 -5.48 -2.43 -4.98
CA ALA A 71 -6.19 -2.02 -3.76
C ALA A 71 -6.31 -0.50 -3.65
N LEU A 72 -5.23 0.23 -3.94
CA LEU A 72 -5.23 1.70 -3.96
C LEU A 72 -6.15 2.27 -5.04
N GLU A 73 -6.24 1.64 -6.21
CA GLU A 73 -7.16 2.06 -7.27
C GLU A 73 -8.64 1.88 -6.88
N LYS A 74 -8.95 0.89 -6.04
CA LYS A 74 -10.30 0.66 -5.54
C LYS A 74 -10.66 1.63 -4.41
N GLU A 75 -9.81 1.71 -3.40
CA GLU A 75 -10.09 2.43 -2.14
C GLU A 75 -9.74 3.92 -2.22
N GLU A 76 -8.68 4.27 -2.97
CA GLU A 76 -8.08 5.60 -3.03
C GLU A 76 -7.99 6.08 -4.50
N LYS A 77 -9.03 5.81 -5.30
CA LYS A 77 -9.07 6.07 -6.76
C LYS A 77 -8.68 7.50 -7.15
N TYR A 78 -9.10 8.49 -6.35
CA TYR A 78 -8.82 9.91 -6.62
C TYR A 78 -7.34 10.23 -6.37
N LEU A 79 -6.76 9.66 -5.33
CA LEU A 79 -5.34 9.77 -5.03
C LEU A 79 -4.51 9.18 -6.17
N ILE A 80 -4.84 7.97 -6.63
CA ILE A 80 -4.09 7.33 -7.73
C ILE A 80 -4.22 8.10 -9.03
N LYS A 81 -5.42 8.60 -9.35
CA LYS A 81 -5.63 9.44 -10.54
C LYS A 81 -4.77 10.71 -10.48
N ASP A 82 -4.71 11.36 -9.32
CA ASP A 82 -3.87 12.55 -9.12
C ASP A 82 -2.38 12.23 -9.25
N LEU A 83 -1.92 11.13 -8.65
CA LEU A 83 -0.52 10.69 -8.74
C LEU A 83 -0.10 10.28 -10.15
N ARG A 84 -0.99 9.66 -10.93
CA ARG A 84 -0.76 9.37 -12.36
C ARG A 84 -0.70 10.62 -13.23
N GLY A 85 -1.35 11.70 -12.81
CA GLY A 85 -1.34 12.99 -13.51
C GLY A 85 -0.08 13.83 -13.23
N LYS A 86 0.65 13.55 -12.13
CA LYS A 86 1.94 14.16 -11.84
C LYS A 86 2.99 13.58 -12.80
N LYS A 87 3.30 14.33 -13.86
CA LYS A 87 4.45 14.09 -14.74
C LYS A 87 5.75 14.48 -14.07
#